data_AF-A0A3N3DNG8-F1
#
_entry.id   AF-A0A3N3DNG8-F1
#
_cell.length_a   1.000
_cell.length_b   1.000
_cell.length_c   1.000
_cell.angle_alpha   90.00
_cell.angle_beta   90.00
_cell.angle_gamma   90.00
#
_symmetry.space_group_name_H-M   'P 1'
#
loop_
_entity.id
_entity.type
_entity.pdbx_description
1 polymer ?
#
loop_
_entity_poly.entity_id
_entity_poly.type
_entity_poly.pdbx_seq_one_letter_code
_entity_poly.pdbx_strand_id
1 'polypeptide(L)'
;MYHCIMLENIYDLIQVVQFFEPKSQLLNSLNQYPDKMLEWLIVMSHLDGKIPKFNDSAIGFAPSLELLKSYQVKLGLNDIIELENINYLSESGFISFENRKYKCLADVGDIGPKYLKGHGHSENMSFELSVGCKRLFVNSGIGTYQNGAQREYERSSFAHNTISINKMSSNEVWSSFRVARTSLCSLASMTYINDVAHFSIVQDGFKRLYKSYYHRREFEFGDNELVIRDDFFGKVDSNTHDAYFVLHVNSGWEVIENDGKVVITDERIITNINPPKGSTIS
;
A
#
# COMPACT_ATOMS: atom_id res chain seq x y z
N MET A 1 -8.97 -3.76 4.02
CA MET A 1 -9.95 -4.56 4.80
C MET A 1 -11.26 -3.81 5.03
N TYR A 2 -11.26 -2.67 5.71
CA TYR A 2 -12.48 -1.89 6.01
C TYR A 2 -13.30 -1.50 4.77
N HIS A 3 -12.65 -1.21 3.65
CA HIS A 3 -13.33 -0.96 2.38
C HIS A 3 -14.25 -2.11 1.94
N CYS A 4 -13.81 -3.37 2.12
CA CYS A 4 -14.61 -4.56 1.80
C CYS A 4 -15.85 -4.64 2.68
N ILE A 5 -15.70 -4.37 3.98
CA ILE A 5 -16.81 -4.33 4.94
C ILE A 5 -17.80 -3.23 4.53
N MET A 6 -17.31 -2.03 4.25
CA MET A 6 -18.18 -0.92 3.83
C MET A 6 -18.93 -1.21 2.53
N LEU A 7 -18.27 -1.84 1.55
CA LEU A 7 -18.92 -2.23 0.30
C LEU A 7 -20.03 -3.26 0.52
N GLU A 8 -19.80 -4.28 1.35
CA GLU A 8 -20.85 -5.22 1.76
C GLU A 8 -22.03 -4.51 2.42
N ASN A 9 -21.78 -3.57 3.34
CA ASN A 9 -22.84 -2.81 4.01
C ASN A 9 -23.65 -1.97 3.00
N ILE A 10 -23.02 -1.40 1.98
CA ILE A 10 -23.73 -0.68 0.91
C ILE A 10 -24.60 -1.66 0.09
N TYR A 11 -24.08 -2.84 -0.25
CA TYR A 11 -24.87 -3.88 -0.94
C TYR A 11 -26.07 -4.35 -0.10
N ASP A 12 -25.90 -4.57 1.19
CA ASP A 12 -26.98 -4.93 2.11
C ASP A 12 -28.08 -3.85 2.12
N LEU A 13 -27.68 -2.58 2.22
CA LEU A 13 -28.62 -1.45 2.17
C LEU A 13 -29.36 -1.36 0.83
N ILE A 14 -28.65 -1.52 -0.28
CA ILE A 14 -29.27 -1.56 -1.61
C ILE A 14 -30.30 -2.68 -1.67
N GLN A 15 -29.95 -3.89 -1.20
CA GLN A 15 -30.86 -5.04 -1.21
C GLN A 15 -32.14 -4.76 -0.43
N VAL A 16 -32.01 -4.24 0.80
CA VAL A 16 -33.15 -3.93 1.68
C VAL A 16 -34.02 -2.83 1.07
N VAL A 17 -33.42 -1.72 0.64
CA VAL A 17 -34.17 -0.58 0.09
C VAL A 17 -34.80 -0.95 -1.25
N GLN A 18 -34.13 -1.73 -2.10
CA GLN A 18 -34.71 -2.23 -3.35
C GLN A 18 -35.93 -3.12 -3.11
N PHE A 19 -35.94 -3.90 -2.03
CA PHE A 19 -37.09 -4.75 -1.69
C PHE A 19 -38.29 -3.95 -1.18
N PHE A 20 -38.08 -3.03 -0.23
CA PHE A 20 -39.17 -2.30 0.42
C PHE A 20 -39.56 -1.00 -0.30
N GLU A 21 -38.60 -0.28 -0.88
CA GLU A 21 -38.80 1.03 -1.50
C GLU A 21 -38.07 1.17 -2.86
N PRO A 22 -38.42 0.35 -3.88
CA PRO A 22 -37.70 0.25 -5.16
C PRO A 22 -37.66 1.53 -6.01
N LYS A 23 -38.41 2.58 -5.64
CA LYS A 23 -38.46 3.87 -6.36
C LYS A 23 -37.97 5.04 -5.50
N SER A 24 -37.35 4.76 -4.35
CA SER A 24 -36.89 5.81 -3.42
C SER A 24 -35.70 6.58 -4.00
N GLN A 25 -35.59 7.85 -3.61
CA GLN A 25 -34.39 8.65 -3.86
C GLN A 25 -33.16 8.06 -3.16
N LEU A 26 -33.38 7.39 -2.02
CA LEU A 26 -32.33 6.71 -1.27
C LEU A 26 -31.69 5.60 -2.11
N LEU A 27 -32.48 4.73 -2.77
CA LEU A 27 -31.94 3.70 -3.65
C LEU A 27 -31.09 4.30 -4.78
N ASN A 28 -31.60 5.34 -5.43
CA ASN A 28 -30.86 6.05 -6.48
C ASN A 28 -29.54 6.65 -5.97
N SER A 29 -29.50 7.07 -4.71
CA SER A 29 -28.30 7.64 -4.09
C SER A 29 -27.29 6.53 -3.76
N LEU A 30 -27.77 5.41 -3.22
CA LEU A 30 -26.93 4.25 -2.88
C LEU A 30 -26.29 3.62 -4.13
N ASN A 31 -27.03 3.51 -5.23
CA ASN A 31 -26.53 2.89 -6.47
C ASN A 31 -25.38 3.64 -7.17
N GLN A 32 -25.00 4.84 -6.71
CA GLN A 32 -23.92 5.63 -7.34
C GLN A 32 -22.50 5.23 -6.89
N TYR A 33 -22.39 4.46 -5.81
CA TYR A 33 -21.11 4.15 -5.17
C TYR A 33 -20.53 2.76 -5.50
N PRO A 34 -21.33 1.68 -5.63
CA PRO A 34 -20.79 0.34 -5.64
C PRO A 34 -19.76 0.07 -6.73
N ASP A 35 -19.99 0.56 -7.95
CA ASP A 35 -19.07 0.29 -9.07
C ASP A 35 -17.69 0.91 -8.81
N LYS A 36 -17.64 2.17 -8.37
CA LYS A 36 -16.38 2.84 -8.00
C LYS A 36 -15.69 2.17 -6.82
N MET A 37 -16.46 1.71 -5.84
CA MET A 37 -15.91 0.99 -4.69
C MET A 37 -15.36 -0.38 -5.10
N LEU A 38 -16.06 -1.11 -5.96
CA LEU A 38 -15.61 -2.41 -6.44
C LEU A 38 -14.39 -2.27 -7.36
N GLU A 39 -14.39 -1.28 -8.26
CA GLU A 39 -13.24 -0.92 -9.10
C GLU A 39 -12.01 -0.63 -8.25
N TRP A 40 -12.12 0.26 -7.26
CA TRP A 40 -11.03 0.55 -6.32
C TRP A 40 -10.49 -0.72 -5.66
N LEU A 41 -11.39 -1.62 -5.23
CA LEU A 41 -11.00 -2.88 -4.59
C LEU A 41 -10.30 -3.84 -5.56
N ILE A 42 -10.74 -3.89 -6.81
CA ILE A 42 -10.10 -4.70 -7.86
C ILE A 42 -8.68 -4.18 -8.12
N VAL A 43 -8.54 -2.86 -8.32
CA VAL A 43 -7.24 -2.21 -8.54
C VAL A 43 -6.29 -2.54 -7.38
N MET A 44 -6.76 -2.37 -6.15
CA MET A 44 -5.97 -2.60 -4.94
C MET A 44 -5.73 -4.07 -4.59
N SER A 45 -6.42 -5.02 -5.21
CA SER A 45 -6.21 -6.44 -4.89
C SER A 45 -4.97 -7.00 -5.59
N HIS A 46 -4.23 -7.85 -4.88
CA HIS A 46 -3.16 -8.64 -5.49
C HIS A 46 -3.73 -9.65 -6.49
N LEU A 47 -2.86 -10.22 -7.33
CA LEU A 47 -3.24 -11.22 -8.34
C LEU A 47 -3.76 -12.54 -7.75
N ASP A 48 -3.62 -12.76 -6.45
CA ASP A 48 -4.26 -13.85 -5.71
C ASP A 48 -5.72 -13.53 -5.29
N GLY A 49 -6.26 -12.39 -5.71
CA GLY A 49 -7.62 -11.93 -5.42
C GLY A 49 -7.83 -11.43 -3.99
N LYS A 50 -6.77 -11.34 -3.18
CA LYS A 50 -6.85 -10.92 -1.78
C LYS A 50 -6.33 -9.48 -1.62
N ILE A 51 -6.80 -8.81 -0.59
CA ILE A 51 -6.40 -7.45 -0.23
C ILE A 51 -4.91 -7.35 0.17
N PRO A 52 -4.29 -6.17 0.04
CA PRO A 52 -2.97 -5.87 0.57
C PRO A 52 -3.05 -5.62 2.08
N LYS A 53 -1.89 -5.59 2.74
CA LYS A 53 -1.76 -5.41 4.21
C LYS A 53 -1.33 -3.97 4.58
N PHE A 54 -1.81 -2.98 3.83
CA PHE A 54 -1.70 -1.57 4.23
C PHE A 54 -2.53 -1.29 5.49
N ASN A 55 -1.94 -0.55 6.43
CA ASN A 55 -2.55 -0.12 7.68
C ASN A 55 -3.10 -1.30 8.49
N ASP A 56 -4.23 -1.10 9.20
CA ASP A 56 -4.98 -2.14 9.90
C ASP A 56 -5.73 -3.07 8.93
N SER A 57 -4.99 -3.79 8.07
CA SER A 57 -5.56 -4.80 7.17
C SER A 57 -5.00 -6.19 7.48
N ALA A 58 -5.92 -7.14 7.64
CA ALA A 58 -5.62 -8.56 7.75
C ALA A 58 -6.51 -9.38 6.81
N ILE A 59 -5.95 -10.44 6.24
CA ILE A 59 -6.67 -11.35 5.33
C ILE A 59 -7.60 -12.25 6.15
N GLY A 60 -8.82 -12.48 5.67
CA GLY A 60 -9.78 -13.41 6.28
C GLY A 60 -10.73 -12.79 7.30
N PHE A 61 -10.63 -11.47 7.55
CA PHE A 61 -11.49 -10.73 8.49
C PHE A 61 -12.53 -9.83 7.80
N ALA A 62 -12.65 -9.92 6.47
CA ALA A 62 -13.63 -9.19 5.67
C ALA A 62 -14.07 -10.05 4.46
N PRO A 63 -15.19 -9.71 3.81
CA PRO A 63 -15.63 -10.36 2.57
C PRO A 63 -14.52 -10.39 1.52
N SER A 64 -14.41 -11.50 0.80
CA SER A 64 -13.46 -11.62 -0.30
C SER A 64 -13.91 -10.80 -1.51
N LEU A 65 -12.97 -10.42 -2.38
CA LEU A 65 -13.28 -9.76 -3.65
C LEU A 65 -14.25 -10.60 -4.50
N GLU A 66 -14.07 -11.92 -4.54
CA GLU A 66 -14.94 -12.83 -5.26
C GLU A 66 -16.39 -12.82 -4.73
N LEU A 67 -16.55 -12.79 -3.40
CA LEU A 67 -17.85 -12.71 -2.77
C LEU A 67 -18.54 -11.39 -3.10
N LEU A 68 -17.81 -10.27 -3.01
CA LEU A 68 -18.34 -8.93 -3.31
C LEU A 68 -18.74 -8.77 -4.79
N LYS A 69 -17.92 -9.28 -5.72
CA LYS A 69 -18.28 -9.36 -7.15
C LYS A 69 -19.57 -10.15 -7.35
N SER A 70 -19.67 -11.31 -6.70
CA SER A 70 -20.87 -12.16 -6.78
C SER A 70 -22.11 -11.48 -6.18
N TYR A 71 -21.93 -10.68 -5.12
CA TYR A 71 -23.01 -9.91 -4.54
C TYR A 71 -23.49 -8.82 -5.51
N GLN A 72 -22.57 -8.05 -6.11
CA GLN A 72 -22.93 -7.02 -7.08
C GLN A 72 -23.80 -7.56 -8.24
N VAL A 73 -23.41 -8.71 -8.80
CA VAL A 73 -24.18 -9.41 -9.86
C VAL A 73 -25.60 -9.75 -9.39
N LYS A 74 -25.76 -10.24 -8.15
CA LYS A 74 -27.08 -10.59 -7.58
C LYS A 74 -27.99 -9.38 -7.38
N LEU A 75 -27.43 -8.19 -7.20
CA LEU A 75 -28.19 -6.94 -7.13
C LEU A 75 -28.61 -6.42 -8.52
N GLY A 76 -28.16 -7.08 -9.59
CA GLY A 76 -28.38 -6.63 -10.97
C GLY A 76 -27.51 -5.43 -11.35
N LEU A 77 -26.44 -5.16 -10.58
CA LEU A 77 -25.43 -4.17 -10.88
C LEU A 77 -24.31 -4.88 -11.65
N ASN A 78 -24.01 -4.47 -12.88
CA ASN A 78 -22.99 -5.14 -13.70
C ASN A 78 -22.34 -4.14 -14.66
N ASP A 79 -21.28 -3.49 -14.19
CA ASP A 79 -20.44 -2.68 -15.05
C ASP A 79 -19.15 -3.43 -15.44
N ILE A 80 -18.72 -3.19 -16.66
CA ILE A 80 -17.41 -3.66 -17.15
C ILE A 80 -16.37 -2.69 -16.60
N ILE A 81 -15.44 -3.23 -15.81
CA ILE A 81 -14.35 -2.46 -15.24
C ILE A 81 -13.11 -2.71 -16.11
N GLU A 82 -12.74 -1.71 -16.90
CA GLU A 82 -11.50 -1.71 -17.66
C GLU A 82 -10.37 -1.14 -16.78
N LEU A 83 -9.28 -1.88 -16.66
CA LEU A 83 -8.11 -1.46 -15.87
C LEU A 83 -6.97 -1.10 -16.81
N GLU A 84 -6.28 -0.02 -16.49
CA GLU A 84 -5.03 0.33 -17.14
C GLU A 84 -3.86 -0.43 -16.51
N ASN A 85 -2.70 -0.45 -17.17
CA ASN A 85 -1.48 -1.00 -16.59
C ASN A 85 -1.03 -0.21 -15.34
N ILE A 86 -1.29 1.09 -15.30
CA ILE A 86 -1.03 1.94 -14.14
C ILE A 86 -2.29 2.71 -13.77
N ASN A 87 -2.71 2.59 -12.51
CA ASN A 87 -3.92 3.23 -12.01
C ASN A 87 -3.54 4.10 -10.80
N TYR A 88 -3.80 5.41 -10.90
CA TYR A 88 -3.62 6.32 -9.78
C TYR A 88 -4.97 6.60 -9.09
N LEU A 89 -5.10 6.07 -7.87
CA LEU A 89 -6.29 6.23 -7.02
C LEU A 89 -6.13 7.49 -6.15
N SER A 90 -6.14 8.66 -6.78
CA SER A 90 -5.76 9.96 -6.20
C SER A 90 -6.47 10.33 -4.91
N GLU A 91 -7.76 10.02 -4.80
CA GLU A 91 -8.56 10.30 -3.59
C GLU A 91 -8.12 9.49 -2.37
N SER A 92 -7.56 8.30 -2.61
CA SER A 92 -7.10 7.38 -1.57
C SER A 92 -5.57 7.37 -1.39
N GLY A 93 -4.83 7.97 -2.33
CA GLY A 93 -3.38 8.04 -2.28
C GLY A 93 -2.65 6.73 -2.59
N PHE A 94 -3.16 5.93 -3.54
CA PHE A 94 -2.50 4.70 -3.98
C PHE A 94 -2.20 4.69 -5.47
N ILE A 95 -1.12 4.03 -5.85
CA ILE A 95 -0.84 3.66 -7.24
C ILE A 95 -0.77 2.14 -7.34
N SER A 96 -1.45 1.58 -8.34
CA SER A 96 -1.30 0.18 -8.75
C SER A 96 -0.64 0.12 -10.12
N PHE A 97 0.49 -0.57 -10.22
CA PHE A 97 1.08 -0.98 -11.48
C PHE A 97 0.91 -2.49 -11.67
N GLU A 98 0.48 -2.90 -12.85
CA GLU A 98 0.32 -4.30 -13.22
C GLU A 98 0.81 -4.54 -14.65
N ASN A 99 1.63 -5.57 -14.81
CA ASN A 99 1.96 -6.14 -16.10
C ASN A 99 1.79 -7.66 -16.06
N ARG A 100 2.18 -8.35 -17.14
CA ARG A 100 2.03 -9.81 -17.24
C ARG A 100 2.85 -10.61 -16.22
N LYS A 101 3.84 -10.00 -15.57
CA LYS A 101 4.80 -10.67 -14.70
C LYS A 101 4.58 -10.35 -13.23
N TYR A 102 4.28 -9.09 -12.92
CA TYR A 102 4.16 -8.66 -11.54
C TYR A 102 3.14 -7.54 -11.35
N LYS A 103 2.70 -7.41 -10.10
CA LYS A 103 1.83 -6.34 -9.64
C LYS A 103 2.46 -5.64 -8.45
N CYS A 104 2.53 -4.32 -8.50
CA CYS A 104 3.01 -3.47 -7.42
C CYS A 104 1.92 -2.52 -6.96
N LEU A 105 1.70 -2.45 -5.66
CA LEU A 105 0.80 -1.51 -5.02
C LEU A 105 1.65 -0.58 -4.17
N ALA A 106 1.54 0.73 -4.35
CA ALA A 106 2.34 1.72 -3.63
C ALA A 106 1.43 2.74 -2.91
N ASP A 107 1.75 3.03 -1.65
CA ASP A 107 1.16 4.13 -0.89
C ASP A 107 1.88 5.44 -1.26
N VAL A 108 1.17 6.34 -1.91
CA VAL A 108 1.68 7.64 -2.38
C VAL A 108 0.97 8.82 -1.70
N GLY A 109 0.14 8.55 -0.69
CA GLY A 109 -0.73 9.54 -0.05
C GLY A 109 -0.33 9.89 1.38
N ASP A 110 -1.12 10.78 1.98
CA ASP A 110 -1.07 11.09 3.40
C ASP A 110 -1.60 9.91 4.24
N ILE A 111 -1.15 9.83 5.49
CA ILE A 111 -1.66 8.83 6.45
C ILE A 111 -3.13 9.06 6.81
N GLY A 112 -4.01 8.26 6.19
CA GLY A 112 -5.44 8.20 6.47
C GLY A 112 -6.19 9.53 6.29
N PRO A 113 -7.50 9.55 6.54
CA PRO A 113 -8.28 10.78 6.42
C PRO A 113 -7.88 11.80 7.49
N LYS A 114 -7.86 13.08 7.12
CA LYS A 114 -7.48 14.20 8.01
C LYS A 114 -8.24 14.21 9.35
N TYR A 115 -9.48 13.73 9.35
CA TYR A 115 -10.38 13.75 10.51
C TYR A 115 -10.29 12.50 11.42
N LEU A 116 -9.72 11.38 10.96
CA LEU A 116 -9.65 10.15 11.77
C LEU A 116 -8.52 9.21 11.33
N LYS A 117 -7.39 9.27 12.03
CA LYS A 117 -6.17 8.51 11.69
C LYS A 117 -5.97 7.24 12.54
N GLY A 118 -7.03 6.77 13.20
CA GLY A 118 -6.95 5.67 14.18
C GLY A 118 -6.28 4.41 13.64
N HIS A 119 -6.54 4.07 12.37
CA HIS A 119 -6.01 2.88 11.72
C HIS A 119 -4.70 3.12 10.94
N GLY A 120 -4.23 4.37 10.87
CA GLY A 120 -3.06 4.74 10.06
C GLY A 120 -1.73 4.30 10.65
N HIS A 121 -0.87 3.70 9.85
CA HIS A 121 0.51 3.34 10.21
C HIS A 121 1.50 4.36 9.63
N SER A 122 2.74 4.36 10.11
CA SER A 122 3.83 5.16 9.52
C SER A 122 4.39 4.50 8.24
N GLU A 123 3.50 4.20 7.30
CA GLU A 123 3.79 3.39 6.11
C GLU A 123 3.82 4.19 4.81
N ASN A 124 3.77 5.52 4.86
CA ASN A 124 3.82 6.35 3.67
C ASN A 124 5.04 5.97 2.80
N MET A 125 4.85 5.93 1.48
CA MET A 125 5.83 5.47 0.50
C MET A 125 6.17 3.98 0.55
N SER A 126 5.47 3.19 1.37
CA SER A 126 5.60 1.73 1.34
C SER A 126 4.96 1.15 0.09
N PHE A 127 5.29 -0.11 -0.20
CA PHE A 127 4.72 -0.84 -1.31
C PHE A 127 4.55 -2.32 -0.97
N GLU A 128 3.70 -3.00 -1.73
CA GLU A 128 3.63 -4.45 -1.78
C GLU A 128 3.84 -4.92 -3.23
N LEU A 129 4.49 -6.06 -3.41
CA LEU A 129 4.84 -6.61 -4.72
C LEU A 129 4.46 -8.08 -4.80
N SER A 130 3.78 -8.47 -5.87
CA SER A 130 3.51 -9.87 -6.24
C SER A 130 4.12 -10.20 -7.59
N VAL A 131 4.72 -11.39 -7.71
CA VAL A 131 5.16 -11.96 -8.98
C VAL A 131 4.18 -13.07 -9.38
N GLY A 132 3.42 -12.83 -10.45
CA GLY A 132 2.18 -13.57 -10.70
C GLY A 132 1.26 -13.55 -9.47
N CYS A 133 0.62 -14.68 -9.17
CA CYS A 133 -0.24 -14.81 -7.99
C CYS A 133 0.52 -15.03 -6.66
N LYS A 134 1.86 -14.91 -6.63
CA LYS A 134 2.65 -15.07 -5.41
C LYS A 134 3.14 -13.73 -4.90
N ARG A 135 2.73 -13.38 -3.68
CA ARG A 135 3.20 -12.18 -2.97
C ARG A 135 4.66 -12.36 -2.60
N LEU A 136 5.52 -11.44 -3.02
CA LEU A 136 6.95 -11.43 -2.72
C LEU A 136 7.23 -10.50 -1.55
N PHE A 137 6.90 -9.21 -1.68
CA PHE A 137 7.04 -8.23 -0.60
C PHE A 137 5.66 -7.81 -0.09
N VAL A 138 5.47 -7.87 1.22
CA VAL A 138 4.20 -7.54 1.88
C VAL A 138 4.44 -6.63 3.06
N ASN A 139 3.51 -5.74 3.39
CA ASN A 139 3.57 -5.08 4.69
C ASN A 139 3.20 -6.07 5.80
N SER A 140 3.60 -5.78 7.04
CA SER A 140 3.28 -6.64 8.20
C SER A 140 1.76 -6.78 8.42
N GLY A 141 1.02 -5.70 8.18
CA GLY A 141 -0.41 -5.58 8.50
C GLY A 141 -0.62 -5.37 10.00
N ILE A 142 -1.70 -5.95 10.51
CA ILE A 142 -2.04 -5.92 11.94
C ILE A 142 -2.13 -7.33 12.51
N GLY A 143 -1.51 -7.53 13.68
CA GLY A 143 -1.62 -8.75 14.49
C GLY A 143 -2.38 -8.54 15.79
N THR A 144 -2.44 -7.31 16.31
CA THR A 144 -3.17 -7.00 17.56
C THR A 144 -3.62 -5.54 17.64
N TYR A 145 -4.73 -5.27 18.33
CA TYR A 145 -5.14 -3.90 18.70
C TYR A 145 -4.65 -3.49 20.10
N GLN A 146 -4.14 -4.44 20.88
CA GLN A 146 -3.68 -4.19 22.24
C GLN A 146 -2.43 -3.30 22.22
N ASN A 147 -2.38 -2.29 23.09
CA ASN A 147 -1.18 -1.47 23.24
C ASN A 147 -0.01 -2.36 23.68
N GLY A 148 1.17 -2.13 23.12
CA GLY A 148 2.39 -2.84 23.46
C GLY A 148 3.38 -2.86 22.30
N ALA A 149 4.56 -3.43 22.55
CA ALA A 149 5.69 -3.41 21.61
C ALA A 149 5.34 -3.96 20.22
N GLN A 150 4.51 -5.01 20.14
CA GLN A 150 4.07 -5.54 18.84
C GLN A 150 3.25 -4.52 18.05
N ARG A 151 2.28 -3.85 18.69
CA ARG A 151 1.44 -2.85 18.03
C ARG A 151 2.23 -1.59 17.67
N GLU A 152 3.16 -1.19 18.53
CA GLU A 152 4.09 -0.09 18.23
C GLU A 152 4.97 -0.41 17.02
N TYR A 153 5.50 -1.63 16.95
CA TYR A 153 6.26 -2.11 15.79
C TYR A 153 5.42 -2.12 14.53
N GLU A 154 4.25 -2.78 14.54
CA GLU A 154 3.34 -2.90 13.39
C GLU A 154 2.97 -1.54 12.79
N ARG A 155 2.87 -0.49 13.62
CA ARG A 155 2.55 0.88 13.19
C ARG A 155 3.77 1.73 12.80
N SER A 156 4.98 1.22 13.00
CA SER A 156 6.24 1.93 12.71
C SER A 156 6.70 1.68 11.28
N SER A 157 7.50 2.59 10.72
CA SER A 157 8.08 2.44 9.37
C SER A 157 8.92 1.15 9.21
N PHE A 158 9.41 0.54 10.29
CA PHE A 158 10.14 -0.72 10.24
C PHE A 158 9.30 -1.92 9.82
N ALA A 159 7.99 -1.85 9.99
CA ALA A 159 7.08 -2.94 9.69
C ALA A 159 6.47 -2.84 8.27
N HIS A 160 7.03 -1.93 7.45
CA HIS A 160 6.61 -1.65 6.09
C HIS A 160 7.82 -1.54 5.16
N ASN A 161 7.58 -1.72 3.86
CA ASN A 161 8.63 -1.63 2.83
C ASN A 161 8.99 -0.16 2.52
N THR A 162 9.44 0.60 3.51
CA THR A 162 9.83 2.02 3.42
C THR A 162 11.08 2.30 4.26
N ILE A 163 11.63 3.52 4.18
CA ILE A 163 12.84 3.90 4.91
C ILE A 163 12.51 4.42 6.31
N SER A 164 13.38 4.10 7.27
CA SER A 164 13.51 4.81 8.54
C SER A 164 14.90 5.44 8.67
N ILE A 165 15.02 6.53 9.43
CA ILE A 165 16.30 7.22 9.67
C ILE A 165 16.66 7.12 11.14
N ASN A 166 17.86 6.66 11.46
CA ASN A 166 18.33 6.44 12.84
C ASN A 166 17.31 5.66 13.68
N LYS A 167 16.69 4.67 13.05
CA LYS A 167 15.61 3.84 13.60
C LYS A 167 14.33 4.60 14.01
N MET A 168 14.10 5.77 13.43
CA MET A 168 12.90 6.58 13.66
C MET A 168 11.97 6.53 12.45
N SER A 169 10.67 6.43 12.73
CA SER A 169 9.61 6.47 11.72
C SER A 169 9.35 7.88 11.21
N SER A 170 8.86 7.98 9.97
CA SER A 170 8.49 9.25 9.32
C SER A 170 7.31 9.94 10.02
N ASN A 171 6.36 9.16 10.55
CA ASN A 171 5.24 9.64 11.36
C ASN A 171 5.45 9.29 12.82
N GLU A 172 4.85 10.09 13.70
CA GLU A 172 4.85 9.85 15.14
C GLU A 172 3.51 9.23 15.56
N VAL A 173 3.55 7.99 16.01
CA VAL A 173 2.40 7.23 16.51
C VAL A 173 2.51 7.14 18.03
N TRP A 174 1.57 7.72 18.78
CA TRP A 174 1.63 7.80 20.25
C TRP A 174 0.91 6.64 20.97
N SER A 175 -0.08 5.99 20.36
CA SER A 175 -0.78 4.81 20.93
C SER A 175 -1.59 4.04 19.89
N SER A 176 -2.24 2.91 20.27
CA SER A 176 -2.98 1.99 19.37
C SER A 176 -3.89 2.65 18.34
N PHE A 177 -4.45 3.83 18.64
CA PHE A 177 -5.33 4.60 17.75
C PHE A 177 -5.01 6.10 17.71
N ARG A 178 -3.84 6.53 18.18
CA ARG A 178 -3.44 7.95 18.17
C ARG A 178 -2.19 8.13 17.35
N VAL A 179 -2.37 8.68 16.17
CA VAL A 179 -1.31 9.28 15.40
C VAL A 179 -1.17 10.73 15.85
N ALA A 180 0.05 11.15 16.18
CA ALA A 180 0.32 12.49 16.65
C ALA A 180 0.62 13.42 15.49
N ARG A 181 1.87 13.43 15.02
CA ARG A 181 2.33 14.27 13.92
C ARG A 181 2.54 13.41 12.69
N THR A 182 2.02 13.89 11.58
CA THR A 182 2.01 13.15 10.32
C THR A 182 2.82 13.88 9.27
N SER A 183 3.57 13.12 8.48
CA SER A 183 4.19 13.62 7.27
C SER A 183 3.12 14.10 6.30
N LEU A 184 3.38 15.20 5.62
CA LEU A 184 2.74 15.47 4.34
C LEU A 184 3.45 14.61 3.29
N CYS A 185 2.68 13.85 2.53
CA CYS A 185 3.17 12.96 1.48
C CYS A 185 2.36 13.19 0.20
N SER A 186 3.06 13.37 -0.92
CA SER A 186 2.41 13.71 -2.18
C SER A 186 3.15 13.13 -3.38
N LEU A 187 2.38 12.72 -4.37
CA LEU A 187 2.87 12.44 -5.72
C LEU A 187 3.45 13.71 -6.34
N ALA A 188 4.75 13.72 -6.62
CA ALA A 188 5.47 14.84 -7.22
C ALA A 188 5.44 14.80 -8.75
N SER A 189 5.52 13.62 -9.34
CA SER A 189 5.40 13.42 -10.80
C SER A 189 4.97 12.00 -11.12
N MET A 190 4.33 11.82 -12.27
CA MET A 190 4.01 10.52 -12.85
C MET A 190 4.08 10.63 -14.37
N THR A 191 4.79 9.69 -15.00
CA THR A 191 4.98 9.64 -16.45
C THR A 191 4.87 8.19 -16.93
N TYR A 192 4.27 7.99 -18.09
CA TYR A 192 4.24 6.70 -18.78
C TYR A 192 4.74 6.92 -20.20
N ILE A 193 5.99 6.51 -20.48
CA ILE A 193 6.67 6.77 -21.75
C ILE A 193 7.35 5.48 -22.20
N ASN A 194 7.15 5.09 -23.47
CA ASN A 194 7.75 3.88 -24.06
C ASN A 194 7.51 2.62 -23.21
N ASP A 195 6.29 2.44 -22.69
CA ASP A 195 5.89 1.33 -21.82
C ASP A 195 6.63 1.25 -20.47
N VAL A 196 7.35 2.30 -20.10
CA VAL A 196 7.95 2.45 -18.77
C VAL A 196 7.11 3.41 -17.95
N ALA A 197 6.55 2.89 -16.86
CA ALA A 197 5.88 3.71 -15.87
C ALA A 197 6.90 4.23 -14.86
N HIS A 198 6.87 5.53 -14.58
CA HIS A 198 7.70 6.16 -13.57
C HIS A 198 6.88 7.11 -12.72
N PHE A 199 7.07 7.08 -11.41
CA PHE A 199 6.52 8.10 -10.53
C PHE A 199 7.45 8.44 -9.37
N SER A 200 7.31 9.66 -8.88
CA SER A 200 8.11 10.23 -7.79
C SER A 200 7.17 10.69 -6.68
N ILE A 201 7.45 10.29 -5.45
CA ILE A 201 6.72 10.70 -4.25
C ILE A 201 7.67 11.51 -3.38
N VAL A 202 7.17 12.57 -2.74
CA VAL A 202 7.94 13.36 -1.75
C VAL A 202 7.16 13.43 -0.45
N GLN A 203 7.87 13.29 0.68
CA GLN A 203 7.33 13.50 2.01
C GLN A 203 8.24 14.35 2.88
N ASP A 204 7.70 14.81 4.01
CA ASP A 204 8.41 15.65 4.96
C ASP A 204 8.44 15.15 6.41
N GLY A 205 8.13 13.88 6.66
CA GLY A 205 8.04 13.30 8.00
C GLY A 205 9.32 13.44 8.85
N PHE A 206 10.49 13.46 8.19
CA PHE A 206 11.77 13.59 8.86
C PHE A 206 12.15 15.02 9.22
N LYS A 207 11.46 16.06 8.72
CA LYS A 207 11.72 17.47 9.09
C LYS A 207 11.69 17.72 10.60
N ARG A 208 10.87 16.95 11.33
CA ARG A 208 10.75 17.07 12.79
C ARG A 208 12.03 16.63 13.51
N LEU A 209 12.77 15.68 12.93
CA LEU A 209 13.98 15.10 13.49
C LEU A 209 15.21 15.86 13.01
N TYR A 210 15.24 16.15 11.71
CA TYR A 210 16.37 16.75 11.01
C TYR A 210 15.81 17.93 10.21
N LYS A 211 16.09 19.15 10.67
CA LYS A 211 15.49 20.38 10.13
C LYS A 211 15.64 20.43 8.61
N SER A 212 14.53 20.54 7.88
CA SER A 212 14.50 20.59 6.40
C SER A 212 14.97 19.32 5.69
N TYR A 213 14.75 18.14 6.26
CA TYR A 213 15.01 16.85 5.63
C TYR A 213 13.76 16.31 4.92
N TYR A 214 13.83 16.26 3.59
CA TYR A 214 12.78 15.69 2.74
C TYR A 214 13.23 14.33 2.23
N HIS A 215 12.28 13.40 2.14
CA HIS A 215 12.49 12.10 1.51
C HIS A 215 11.77 12.09 0.17
N ARG A 216 12.47 11.71 -0.89
CA ARG A 216 11.89 11.41 -2.19
C ARG A 216 12.09 9.93 -2.48
N ARG A 217 11.01 9.26 -2.87
CA ARG A 217 11.06 7.89 -3.40
C ARG A 217 10.57 7.89 -4.83
N GLU A 218 11.34 7.28 -5.71
CA GLU A 218 11.00 7.11 -7.13
C GLU A 218 10.82 5.63 -7.44
N PHE A 219 9.82 5.32 -8.24
CA PHE A 219 9.54 3.99 -8.75
C PHE A 219 9.65 4.04 -10.27
N GLU A 220 10.40 3.10 -10.84
CA GLU A 220 10.50 2.87 -12.28
C GLU A 220 10.14 1.41 -12.57
N PHE A 221 9.09 1.21 -13.36
CA PHE A 221 8.55 -0.10 -13.71
C PHE A 221 8.97 -0.47 -15.13
N GLY A 222 9.85 -1.45 -15.26
CA GLY A 222 10.15 -2.11 -16.51
C GLY A 222 9.41 -3.44 -16.66
N ASP A 223 9.62 -4.12 -17.79
CA ASP A 223 8.98 -5.41 -18.07
C ASP A 223 9.26 -6.47 -16.99
N ASN A 224 10.50 -6.52 -16.50
CA ASN A 224 11.01 -7.58 -15.60
C ASN A 224 11.70 -7.03 -14.35
N GLU A 225 11.67 -5.72 -14.17
CA GLU A 225 12.46 -5.02 -13.18
C GLU A 225 11.61 -3.94 -12.54
N LEU A 226 11.79 -3.79 -11.23
CA LEU A 226 11.32 -2.65 -10.46
C LEU A 226 12.54 -1.97 -9.86
N VAL A 227 12.77 -0.71 -10.23
CA VAL A 227 13.83 0.11 -9.63
C VAL A 227 13.19 1.08 -8.66
N ILE A 228 13.66 1.06 -7.41
CA ILE A 228 13.26 2.01 -6.37
C ILE A 228 14.48 2.86 -6.02
N ARG A 229 14.33 4.19 -6.06
CA ARG A 229 15.38 5.14 -5.68
C ARG A 229 14.89 6.00 -4.54
N ASP A 230 15.65 6.01 -3.47
CA ASP A 230 15.39 6.86 -2.31
C ASP A 230 16.46 7.93 -2.18
N ASP A 231 16.03 9.19 -2.23
CA ASP A 231 16.89 10.36 -2.08
C ASP A 231 16.45 11.21 -0.88
N PHE A 232 17.43 11.75 -0.18
CA PHE A 232 17.20 12.74 0.88
C PHE A 232 17.78 14.09 0.49
N PHE A 233 17.00 15.15 0.65
CA PHE A 233 17.40 16.49 0.22
C PHE A 233 16.90 17.58 1.17
N GLY A 234 17.46 18.78 1.00
CA GLY A 234 17.19 19.96 1.81
C GLY A 234 18.40 20.37 2.66
N LYS A 235 18.17 21.07 3.78
CA LYS A 235 19.27 21.58 4.63
C LYS A 235 19.69 20.49 5.62
N VAL A 236 20.36 19.48 5.11
CA VAL A 236 20.94 18.40 5.92
C VAL A 236 21.98 18.99 6.88
N ASP A 237 21.98 18.56 8.13
CA ASP A 237 23.04 18.95 9.07
C ASP A 237 24.37 18.29 8.67
N SER A 238 25.48 18.64 9.32
CA SER A 238 26.78 18.03 9.01
C SER A 238 26.96 16.63 9.59
N ASN A 239 25.94 16.07 10.26
CA ASN A 239 26.04 14.79 10.93
C ASN A 239 25.76 13.65 9.95
N THR A 240 26.35 12.49 10.23
CA THR A 240 25.99 11.25 9.54
C THR A 240 24.71 10.69 10.14
N HIS A 241 23.83 10.16 9.29
CA HIS A 241 22.61 9.47 9.70
C HIS A 241 22.55 8.11 9.01
N ASP A 242 22.05 7.11 9.72
CA ASP A 242 21.83 5.78 9.17
C ASP A 242 20.43 5.70 8.56
N ALA A 243 20.34 5.30 7.29
CA ALA A 243 19.09 4.94 6.64
C ALA A 243 18.90 3.43 6.68
N TYR A 244 17.75 2.98 7.18
CA TYR A 244 17.39 1.56 7.23
C TYR A 244 16.22 1.33 6.28
N PHE A 245 16.40 0.39 5.35
CA PHE A 245 15.35 -0.09 4.45
C PHE A 245 15.12 -1.57 4.70
N VAL A 246 13.95 -1.91 5.24
CA VAL A 246 13.57 -3.29 5.54
C VAL A 246 12.61 -3.78 4.47
N LEU A 247 12.97 -4.89 3.81
CA LEU A 247 12.10 -5.58 2.87
C LEU A 247 11.47 -6.80 3.54
N HIS A 248 10.15 -6.77 3.66
CA HIS A 248 9.36 -7.81 4.30
C HIS A 248 8.98 -8.88 3.28
N VAL A 249 9.77 -9.96 3.25
CA VAL A 249 9.54 -11.09 2.37
C VAL A 249 8.40 -11.95 2.91
N ASN A 250 7.41 -12.24 2.05
CA ASN A 250 6.27 -13.08 2.43
C ASN A 250 6.72 -14.52 2.73
N SER A 251 5.93 -15.25 3.52
CA SER A 251 6.25 -16.66 3.81
C SER A 251 6.23 -17.52 2.54
N GLY A 252 7.11 -18.53 2.50
CA GLY A 252 7.25 -19.46 1.38
C GLY A 252 8.33 -19.10 0.37
N TRP A 253 9.05 -17.99 0.59
CA TRP A 253 10.26 -17.64 -0.15
C TRP A 253 11.51 -17.94 0.69
N GLU A 254 12.57 -18.37 0.02
CA GLU A 254 13.91 -18.49 0.57
C GLU A 254 14.72 -17.25 0.22
N VAL A 255 15.44 -16.69 1.19
CA VAL A 255 16.33 -15.55 1.01
C VAL A 255 17.77 -16.04 1.12
N ILE A 256 18.53 -15.88 0.05
CA ILE A 256 19.91 -16.32 -0.05
C ILE A 256 20.78 -15.10 -0.28
N GLU A 257 21.72 -14.84 0.63
CA GLU A 257 22.72 -13.78 0.50
C GLU A 257 24.08 -14.37 0.14
N ASN A 258 24.70 -13.87 -0.93
CA ASN A 258 26.07 -14.20 -1.31
C ASN A 258 26.80 -12.96 -1.84
N ASP A 259 27.91 -12.59 -1.22
CA ASP A 259 28.79 -11.49 -1.65
C ASP A 259 28.05 -10.16 -1.92
N GLY A 260 27.11 -9.78 -1.05
CA GLY A 260 26.32 -8.55 -1.18
C GLY A 260 25.24 -8.60 -2.27
N LYS A 261 24.99 -9.76 -2.87
CA LYS A 261 23.81 -10.02 -3.71
C LYS A 261 22.78 -10.79 -2.89
N VAL A 262 21.53 -10.37 -2.99
CA VAL A 262 20.41 -11.07 -2.35
C VAL A 262 19.55 -11.69 -3.45
N VAL A 263 19.34 -12.99 -3.36
CA VAL A 263 18.44 -13.75 -4.22
C VAL A 263 17.25 -14.18 -3.37
N ILE A 264 16.05 -13.86 -3.83
CA ILE A 264 14.81 -14.40 -3.25
C ILE A 264 14.24 -15.41 -4.23
N THR A 265 14.03 -16.63 -3.77
CA THR A 265 13.59 -17.72 -4.62
C THR A 265 12.49 -18.55 -3.97
N ASP A 266 11.66 -19.15 -4.80
CA ASP A 266 10.87 -20.32 -4.44
C ASP A 266 11.15 -21.46 -5.43
N GLU A 267 10.37 -22.54 -5.41
CA GLU A 267 10.53 -23.67 -6.33
C GLU A 267 10.44 -23.32 -7.84
N ARG A 268 9.95 -22.13 -8.20
CA ARG A 268 9.59 -21.75 -9.59
C ARG A 268 10.08 -20.35 -10.00
N ILE A 269 10.29 -19.44 -9.07
CA ILE A 269 10.60 -18.03 -9.32
C ILE A 269 11.92 -17.68 -8.64
N ILE A 270 12.79 -16.99 -9.37
CA ILE A 270 14.04 -16.43 -8.87
C ILE A 270 13.98 -14.91 -9.07
N THR A 271 14.21 -14.13 -8.02
CA THR A 271 14.28 -12.67 -8.05
C THR A 271 15.60 -12.21 -7.45
N ASN A 272 16.30 -11.30 -8.13
CA ASN A 272 17.56 -10.72 -7.64
C ASN A 272 17.28 -9.33 -7.07
N ILE A 273 17.87 -9.03 -5.91
CA ILE A 273 17.88 -7.69 -5.32
C ILE A 273 19.29 -7.13 -5.43
N ASN A 274 19.38 -5.94 -6.02
CA ASN A 274 20.60 -5.16 -6.13
C ASN A 274 20.52 -3.98 -5.14
N PRO A 275 21.01 -4.13 -3.89
CA PRO A 275 21.00 -3.03 -2.94
C PRO A 275 21.99 -1.92 -3.35
N PRO A 276 21.85 -0.71 -2.77
CA PRO A 276 22.82 0.36 -2.97
C PRO A 276 24.26 -0.09 -2.63
N LYS A 277 25.24 0.44 -3.35
CA LYS A 277 26.65 0.15 -3.05
C LYS A 277 26.99 0.63 -1.63
N GLY A 278 27.62 -0.25 -0.85
CA GLY A 278 28.02 0.05 0.53
C GLY A 278 26.94 -0.21 1.58
N SER A 279 25.76 -0.71 1.20
CA SER A 279 24.76 -1.20 2.15
C SER A 279 25.30 -2.41 2.92
N THR A 280 25.03 -2.43 4.22
CA THR A 280 25.16 -3.66 5.02
C THR A 280 23.83 -4.39 4.94
N ILE A 281 23.87 -5.67 4.57
CA ILE A 281 22.72 -6.56 4.52
C ILE A 281 22.73 -7.39 5.80
N SER A 282 21.57 -7.57 6.42
CA SER A 282 21.41 -8.25 7.71
C SER A 282 20.09 -8.99 7.78
#